data_AF-A0A960I7Y5-F1
#
_entry.id   AF-A0A960I7Y5-F1
#
_cell.length_a   1.000
_cell.length_b   1.000
_cell.length_c   1.000
_cell.angle_alpha   90.00
_cell.angle_beta   90.00
_cell.angle_gamma   90.00
#
_symmetry.space_group_name_H-M   'P 1'
#
loop_
_entity.id
_entity.type
_entity.pdbx_description
1 polymer ?
#
loop_
_entity_poly.entity_id
_entity_poly.type
_entity_poly.pdbx_seq_one_letter_code
_entity_poly.pdbx_strand_id
1 'polypeptide(L)' 'MVKQLYRGEVLASRGVEADADAVYEVTMRLVLFWPVDADAKFIGEDSYSEGSMFAPERIRRVAPEDIPDVFHLTV' A
#
# COMPACT_ATOMS: atom_id res chain seq x y z
N MET A 1 -6.07 2.17 11.73
CA MET A 1 -5.24 2.80 10.68
C MET A 1 -4.50 1.69 9.97
N VAL A 2 -4.51 1.67 8.63
CA VAL A 2 -3.88 0.60 7.84
C VAL A 2 -2.43 0.96 7.57
N LYS A 3 -1.54 -0.03 7.70
CA LYS A 3 -0.11 0.07 7.39
C LYS A 3 0.21 -0.96 6.33
N GLN A 4 0.80 -0.52 5.23
CA GLN A 4 1.14 -1.38 4.10
C GLN A 4 2.59 -1.13 3.69
N LEU A 5 3.30 -2.21 3.37
CA LEU A 5 4.64 -2.13 2.81
C LEU A 5 4.56 -2.00 1.29
N TYR A 6 5.35 -1.10 0.75
CA TYR A 6 5.49 -0.87 -0.68
C TYR A 6 6.98 -0.90 -1.06
N ARG A 7 7.27 -1.47 -2.22
CA ARG A 7 8.57 -1.31 -2.87
C ARG A 7 8.71 0.12 -3.35
N GLY A 8 9.91 0.67 -3.28
CA GLY A 8 10.22 2.03 -3.73
C GLY A 8 9.86 2.24 -5.20
N GLU A 9 10.12 1.26 -6.06
CA GLU A 9 9.71 1.28 -7.48
C GLU A 9 8.20 1.51 -7.67
N VAL A 10 7.37 0.93 -6.78
CA VAL A 10 5.91 1.08 -6.85
C VAL A 10 5.52 2.50 -6.46
N LEU A 11 6.12 3.06 -5.41
CA LEU A 11 5.86 4.44 -5.01
C LEU A 11 6.34 5.45 -6.06
N ALA A 12 7.50 5.21 -6.67
CA ALA A 12 8.02 6.01 -7.77
C ALA A 12 7.05 6.02 -8.97
N SER A 13 6.47 4.87 -9.32
CA SER A 13 5.46 4.78 -10.38
C SER A 13 4.16 5.56 -10.06
N ARG A 14 3.93 5.89 -8.78
CA ARG A 14 2.78 6.68 -8.29
C ARG A 14 3.13 8.15 -8.07
N GLY A 15 4.31 8.61 -8.51
CA GLY A 15 4.73 10.01 -8.44
C GLY A 15 5.32 10.43 -7.10
N VAL A 16 5.67 9.48 -6.22
CA VAL A 16 6.41 9.75 -4.98
C VAL A 16 7.90 9.73 -5.27
N GLU A 17 8.66 10.69 -4.73
CA GLU A 17 10.13 10.63 -4.75
C GLU A 17 10.60 9.54 -3.78
N ALA A 18 10.96 8.38 -4.31
CA ALA A 18 11.38 7.21 -3.54
C ALA A 18 12.58 6.52 -4.19
N ASP A 19 13.55 6.11 -3.35
CA ASP A 19 14.62 5.18 -3.72
C ASP A 19 14.03 3.84 -4.16
N ALA A 20 14.29 3.42 -5.40
CA ALA A 20 13.65 2.27 -6.05
C ALA A 20 13.93 0.94 -5.33
N ASP A 21 15.12 0.81 -4.73
CA ASP A 21 15.59 -0.41 -4.07
C ASP A 21 15.18 -0.48 -2.59
N ALA A 22 14.55 0.57 -2.06
CA ALA A 22 14.10 0.64 -0.67
C ALA A 22 12.67 0.11 -0.49
N VAL A 23 12.31 -0.17 0.76
CA VAL A 23 10.94 -0.50 1.18
C VAL A 23 10.41 0.59 2.09
N TYR A 24 9.13 0.91 1.92
CA TYR A 24 8.45 1.97 2.65
C TYR A 24 7.18 1.44 3.29
N GLU A 25 6.88 1.89 4.51
CA GLU A 25 5.56 1.75 5.12
C GLU A 25 4.73 2.98 4.76
N VAL A 26 3.56 2.76 4.17
CA VAL A 26 2.54 3.77 3.95
C VAL A 26 1.43 3.58 4.98
N THR A 27 1.17 4.64 5.76
CA THR A 27 0.16 4.65 6.81
C THR A 27 -1.06 5.47 6.36
N MET A 28 -2.22 4.85 6.23
CA MET A 28 -3.41 5.52 5.72
C MET A 28 -4.69 5.15 6.47
N ARG A 29 -5.65 6.08 6.46
CA ARG A 29 -7.04 5.82 6.83
C ARG A 29 -7.80 5.47 5.55
N LEU A 30 -8.14 4.19 5.42
CA LEU A 30 -8.72 3.58 4.23
C LEU A 30 -10.05 2.91 4.58
N VAL A 31 -11.05 3.11 3.73
CA VAL A 31 -12.30 2.35 3.69
C VAL A 31 -12.36 1.64 2.35
N LEU A 32 -12.61 0.33 2.40
CA LEU A 32 -12.79 -0.53 1.23
C LEU A 32 -14.23 -1.02 1.19
N PHE A 33 -14.85 -0.90 0.02
CA PHE A 33 -16.12 -1.55 -0.27
C PHE A 33 -15.89 -2.66 -1.28
N TRP A 34 -16.22 -3.88 -0.89
CA TRP A 34 -16.21 -5.04 -1.79
C TRP A 34 -17.66 -5.45 -2.08
N PRO A 35 -18.29 -4.87 -3.12
CA PRO A 35 -19.61 -5.30 -3.54
C PRO A 35 -19.58 -6.78 -3.93
N VAL A 36 -20.63 -7.48 -3.54
CA VAL A 36 -20.85 -8.88 -3.90
C VAL A 36 -22.17 -9.04 -4.64
N ASP A 37 -22.22 -10.02 -5.55
CA ASP A 37 -23.47 -10.45 -6.18
C ASP A 37 -24.31 -11.37 -5.28
N ALA A 38 -25.41 -11.90 -5.83
CA ALA A 38 -26.31 -12.80 -5.12
C ALA A 38 -25.66 -14.15 -4.71
N ASP A 39 -24.57 -14.54 -5.37
CA ASP A 39 -23.81 -15.77 -5.10
C ASP A 39 -22.60 -15.50 -4.18
N ALA A 40 -22.57 -14.32 -3.55
CA ALA A 40 -21.48 -13.86 -2.70
C ALA A 40 -20.11 -13.81 -3.42
N LYS A 41 -20.10 -13.55 -4.72
CA LYS A 41 -18.85 -13.32 -5.48
C LYS A 41 -18.54 -11.84 -5.54
N PHE A 42 -17.27 -11.49 -5.39
CA PHE A 42 -16.81 -10.11 -5.55
C PHE A 42 -17.01 -9.68 -7.00
N ILE A 43 -17.66 -8.52 -7.17
CA ILE A 43 -17.90 -7.92 -8.49
C ILE A 43 -17.15 -6.60 -8.69
N GLY A 44 -16.40 -6.16 -7.68
CA GLY A 44 -15.59 -4.95 -7.75
C GLY A 44 -14.93 -4.61 -6.42
N GLU A 45 -14.27 -3.45 -6.42
CA GLU A 45 -13.69 -2.81 -5.25
C GLU A 45 -13.76 -1.30 -5.42
N ASP A 46 -14.27 -0.60 -4.42
CA ASP A 46 -14.15 0.86 -4.29
C ASP A 46 -13.32 1.21 -3.06
N SER A 47 -12.31 2.06 -3.26
CA SER A 47 -11.32 2.44 -2.25
C SER A 47 -11.40 3.94 -1.94
N TYR A 48 -11.55 4.29 -0.67
CA TYR A 48 -11.58 5.68 -0.21
C TYR A 48 -10.52 5.92 0.85
N SER A 49 -9.59 6.83 0.58
CA SER A 49 -8.64 7.33 1.57
C SER A 49 -9.02 8.74 2.02
N GLU A 50 -8.74 9.05 3.28
CA GLU A 50 -8.75 10.45 3.73
C GLU A 50 -7.61 11.21 3.03
N GLY A 51 -7.91 12.09 2.08
CA GLY A 51 -6.89 12.81 1.32
C GLY A 51 -6.03 11.90 0.42
N SER A 52 -4.86 12.39 0.00
CA SER A 52 -3.97 11.66 -0.90
C SER A 52 -3.42 10.40 -0.23
N MET A 53 -3.56 9.25 -0.91
CA MET A 53 -3.07 7.96 -0.44
C MET A 53 -1.56 7.97 -0.18
N PHE A 54 -0.80 8.65 -1.05
CA PHE A 54 0.66 8.73 -1.02
C PHE A 54 1.19 10.09 -0.57
N ALA A 55 0.51 10.75 0.37
CA ALA A 55 0.99 11.99 0.95
C ALA A 55 2.34 11.76 1.67
N PRO A 56 3.38 12.60 1.47
CA PRO A 56 4.74 12.35 2.00
C PRO A 56 4.78 12.09 3.51
N GLU A 57 3.95 12.78 4.30
CA GLU A 57 3.86 12.63 5.75
C GLU A 57 3.36 11.25 6.21
N ARG A 58 2.85 10.42 5.29
CA ARG A 58 2.35 9.06 5.55
C ARG A 58 3.35 7.98 5.19
N ILE A 59 4.46 8.34 4.57
CA ILE A 59 5.42 7.43 3.99
C ILE A 59 6.69 7.46 4.83
N ARG A 60 7.11 6.31 5.34
CA ARG A 60 8.39 6.17 6.04
C ARG A 60 9.23 5.06 5.40
N ARG A 61 10.53 5.30 5.25
CA ARG A 61 11.47 4.24 4.88
C ARG A 61 11.53 3.22 6.02
N VAL A 62 11.60 1.94 5.67
CA VAL A 62 11.74 0.83 6.61
C VAL A 62 13.19 0.35 6.58
N ALA A 63 13.76 0.08 7.76
CA ALA A 63 15.11 -0.47 7.85
C ALA A 63 15.10 -1.92 7.32
N PRO A 64 16.12 -2.38 6.59
CA PRO A 64 16.14 -3.72 6.01
C PRO A 64 15.82 -4.85 7.01
N GLU A 65 16.32 -4.73 8.23
CA GLU A 65 16.11 -5.67 9.34
C GLU A 65 14.67 -5.73 9.87
N ASP A 66 13.85 -4.70 9.59
CA ASP A 66 12.46 -4.61 10.01
C ASP A 66 11.48 -5.11 8.92
N ILE A 67 11.98 -5.49 7.74
CA ILE A 67 11.16 -5.98 6.62
C ILE A 67 10.93 -7.49 6.83
N PRO A 68 9.67 -7.96 6.92
CA PRO A 68 9.40 -9.39 7.04
C PRO A 68 9.87 -10.16 5.80
N ASP A 69 10.55 -11.29 5.97
CA ASP A 69 11.07 -12.12 4.87
C ASP A 69 10.02 -12.45 3.80
N VAL A 70 8.76 -12.64 4.22
CA VAL A 70 7.61 -12.91 3.33
C VAL A 70 7.37 -11.81 2.29
N PHE A 71 7.77 -10.57 2.57
CA PHE A 71 7.62 -9.44 1.65
C PHE A 71 8.47 -9.59 0.38
N HIS A 72 9.54 -10.38 0.45
CA HIS A 72 10.44 -10.63 -0.67
C HIS A 72 10.03 -11.85 -1.51
N LEU A 73 9.01 -12.60 -1.10
CA LEU A 73 8.55 -13.76 -1.85
C LEU A 73 7.77 -13.31 -3.09
N THR A 74 8.15 -13.84 -4.25
CA THR A 74 7.37 -13.70 -5.48
C THR A 74 6.24 -14.73 -5.47
N VAL A 75 5.00 -14.29 -5.66
CA VAL A 75 3.82 -15.15 -5.80
C VAL A 75 3.57 -15.45 -7.27
#